data_AF-A0A0X3VJ79-F1
#
_entry.id   AF-A0A0X3VJ79-F1
#
_cell.length_a   1.000
_cell.length_b   1.000
_cell.length_c   1.000
_cell.angle_alpha   90.00
_cell.angle_beta   90.00
_cell.angle_gamma   90.00
#
_symmetry.space_group_name_H-M   'P 1'
#
loop_
_entity.id
_entity.type
_entity.pdbx_description
1 polymer ?
#
loop_
_entity_poly.entity_id
_entity_poly.type
_entity_poly.pdbx_seq_one_letter_code
_entity_poly.pdbx_strand_id
1 'polypeptide(L)'
;MQQPTLGRIVHYRSHGTPDGQHPPHCRAAIVTETSQHQDTEGPVRISLAVLNPNGLYFNSGCPQDEEAQLGGTWHWPKHIEEH
;
A
#
# COMPACT_ATOMS: atom_id res chain seq x y z
N MET A 1 1.61 -16.50 2.86
CA MET A 1 1.39 -15.03 2.88
C MET A 1 2.44 -14.41 3.77
N GLN A 2 3.10 -13.33 3.34
CA GLN A 2 4.08 -12.62 4.17
C GLN A 2 3.35 -11.65 5.12
N GLN A 3 3.61 -11.76 6.42
CA GLN A 3 3.04 -10.84 7.41
C GLN A 3 3.76 -9.48 7.36
N PRO A 4 3.04 -8.35 7.29
CA PRO A 4 3.67 -7.04 7.34
C PRO A 4 4.23 -6.76 8.74
N THR A 5 5.33 -6.01 8.80
CA THR A 5 5.99 -5.60 10.04
C THR A 5 6.25 -4.09 10.02
N LEU A 6 6.39 -3.48 11.20
CA LEU A 6 6.70 -2.06 11.34
C LEU A 6 8.00 -1.69 10.61
N GLY A 7 8.03 -0.52 9.97
CA GLY A 7 9.20 -0.01 9.24
C GLY A 7 9.44 -0.66 7.88
N ARG A 8 8.67 -1.69 7.50
CA ARG A 8 8.80 -2.36 6.21
C ARG A 8 8.34 -1.44 5.07
N ILE A 9 9.02 -1.50 3.93
CA ILE A 9 8.63 -0.78 2.70
C ILE A 9 7.67 -1.64 1.88
N VAL A 10 6.54 -1.05 1.48
CA VAL A 10 5.53 -1.64 0.60
C VAL A 10 5.16 -0.65 -0.52
N HIS A 11 4.35 -1.09 -1.48
CA HIS A 11 3.76 -0.19 -2.47
C HIS A 11 2.34 0.20 -2.09
N TYR A 12 2.04 1.50 -2.10
CA TYR A 12 0.69 2.05 -2.08
C TYR A 12 0.28 2.44 -3.50
N ARG A 13 -0.92 2.04 -3.96
CA ARG A 13 -1.47 2.51 -5.25
C ARG A 13 -2.31 3.76 -5.02
N SER A 14 -1.95 4.88 -5.66
CA SER A 14 -2.80 6.08 -5.62
C SER A 14 -4.13 5.86 -6.33
N HIS A 15 -5.19 6.57 -5.93
CA HIS A 15 -6.50 6.52 -6.60
C HIS A 15 -6.49 7.04 -8.04
N GLY A 16 -5.48 7.84 -8.41
CA GLY A 16 -5.57 8.70 -9.59
C GLY A 16 -6.63 9.78 -9.40
N THR A 17 -7.01 10.45 -10.48
CA THR A 17 -8.14 11.39 -10.50
C THR A 17 -9.35 10.76 -11.20
N PRO A 18 -10.59 11.06 -10.76
CA PRO A 18 -11.80 10.49 -11.37
C PRO A 18 -11.96 10.77 -12.86
N ASP A 19 -11.43 11.90 -13.33
CA ASP A 19 -11.42 12.32 -14.73
C ASP A 19 -10.31 11.67 -15.57
N GLY A 20 -9.48 10.83 -14.96
CA GLY A 20 -8.40 10.10 -15.63
C GLY A 20 -7.17 10.94 -16.00
N GLN A 21 -7.15 12.25 -15.69
CA GLN A 21 -6.01 13.12 -16.00
C GLN A 21 -4.73 12.68 -15.28
N HIS A 22 -4.87 12.11 -14.08
CA HIS A 22 -3.76 11.51 -13.34
C HIS A 22 -4.05 10.04 -13.09
N PRO A 23 -3.37 9.10 -13.77
CA PRO A 23 -3.61 7.69 -13.54
C PRO A 23 -3.11 7.25 -12.15
N PRO A 24 -3.65 6.15 -11.61
CA PRO A 24 -3.10 5.46 -10.45
C PRO A 24 -1.62 5.11 -10.65
N HIS A 25 -0.77 5.39 -9.67
CA HIS A 25 0.65 5.02 -9.66
C HIS A 25 1.04 4.35 -8.35
N CYS A 26 2.03 3.46 -8.40
CA CYS A 26 2.65 2.94 -7.18
C CYS A 26 3.54 4.01 -6.54
N ARG A 27 3.42 4.15 -5.22
CA ARG A 27 4.27 4.98 -4.36
C ARG A 27 4.91 4.08 -3.30
N ALA A 28 6.16 4.35 -2.97
CA ALA A 28 6.79 3.71 -1.82
C ALA A 28 6.08 4.17 -0.54
N ALA A 29 5.82 3.24 0.37
CA ALA A 29 5.21 3.52 1.65
C ALA A 29 5.87 2.71 2.77
N ILE A 30 5.98 3.30 3.96
CA ILE A 30 6.50 2.64 5.15
C ILE A 30 5.33 2.23 6.03
N VAL A 31 5.34 0.99 6.53
CA VAL A 31 4.38 0.51 7.52
C VAL A 31 4.61 1.19 8.86
N THR A 32 3.66 2.01 9.29
CA THR A 32 3.72 2.72 10.59
C THR A 32 2.95 2.02 11.68
N GLU A 33 1.99 1.17 11.32
CA GLU A 33 1.20 0.39 12.26
C GLU A 33 0.72 -0.90 11.59
N THR A 34 0.80 -2.02 12.32
CA THR A 34 0.16 -3.27 11.95
C THR A 34 -1.10 -3.44 12.81
N SER A 35 -2.25 -3.69 12.21
CA SER A 35 -3.45 -4.00 12.99
C SER A 35 -3.21 -5.24 13.87
N GLN A 36 -3.37 -5.09 15.19
CA GLN A 36 -3.25 -6.21 16.14
C GLN A 36 -4.44 -7.18 16.04
N HIS A 37 -5.58 -6.67 15.57
CA HIS A 37 -6.81 -7.40 15.33
C HIS A 37 -7.05 -7.45 13.81
N GLN A 38 -6.31 -8.32 13.12
CA GLN A 38 -6.71 -8.70 11.77
C GLN A 38 -7.98 -9.54 11.90
N ASP A 39 -9.09 -9.00 11.42
CA ASP A 39 -10.32 -9.77 11.24
C ASP A 39 -9.99 -10.97 10.35
N THR A 40 -10.29 -12.19 10.79
CA THR A 40 -9.85 -13.41 10.08
C THR A 40 -10.49 -13.58 8.71
N GLU A 41 -11.52 -12.80 8.41
CA GLU A 41 -12.29 -12.86 7.17
C GLU A 41 -12.06 -11.64 6.24
N GLY A 42 -11.18 -10.70 6.60
CA GLY A 42 -10.92 -9.48 5.83
C GLY A 42 -9.51 -9.38 5.23
N PRO A 43 -9.28 -8.44 4.29
CA PRO A 43 -7.93 -8.16 3.80
C PRO A 43 -7.06 -7.59 4.92
N VAL A 44 -5.76 -7.89 4.88
CA VAL A 44 -4.80 -7.34 5.84
C VAL A 44 -4.79 -5.82 5.75
N ARG A 45 -4.97 -5.14 6.90
CA ARG A 45 -4.95 -3.68 6.98
C ARG A 45 -3.75 -3.16 7.77
N ILE A 46 -3.09 -2.14 7.23
CA ILE A 46 -1.94 -1.49 7.87
C ILE A 46 -2.04 0.03 7.76
N SER A 47 -1.39 0.75 8.67
CA SER A 47 -1.21 2.19 8.54
C SER A 47 0.10 2.46 7.79
N LEU A 48 0.07 3.44 6.89
CA LEU A 48 1.16 3.76 5.98
C LEU A 48 1.54 5.23 6.06
N ALA A 49 2.85 5.50 6.00
CA ALA A 49 3.40 6.77 5.56
C ALA A 49 3.84 6.64 4.09
N VAL A 50 3.06 7.23 3.18
CA VAL A 50 3.28 7.21 1.73
C VAL A 50 4.22 8.34 1.34
N LEU A 51 5.30 7.98 0.65
CA LEU A 51 6.34 8.90 0.18
C LEU A 51 5.98 9.42 -1.20
N ASN A 52 5.86 10.74 -1.33
CA ASN A 52 5.74 11.43 -2.61
C ASN A 52 6.93 12.41 -2.76
N PRO A 53 7.35 12.76 -3.99
CA PRO A 53 8.45 13.71 -4.19
C PRO A 53 8.27 15.05 -3.47
N ASN A 54 7.02 15.47 -3.29
CA ASN A 54 6.66 16.78 -2.73
C ASN A 54 6.06 16.69 -1.31
N GLY A 55 6.08 15.52 -0.66
CA GLY A 55 5.54 15.40 0.70
C GLY A 55 5.15 13.99 1.13
N LEU A 56 4.56 13.92 2.32
CA LEU A 56 4.09 12.69 2.94
C LEU A 56 2.57 12.66 2.99
N TYR A 57 1.99 11.49 2.74
CA TYR A 57 0.57 11.21 2.94
C TYR A 57 0.42 10.07 3.94
N PHE A 58 -0.42 10.23 4.96
CA PHE A 58 -0.65 9.21 5.97
C PHE A 58 -2.00 8.53 5.72
N ASN A 59 -2.00 7.20 5.62
CA ASN A 59 -3.19 6.40 5.35
C ASN A 59 -3.35 5.33 6.43
N SER A 60 -4.34 5.48 7.31
CA SER A 60 -4.64 4.52 8.38
C SER A 60 -5.55 3.40 7.87
N GLY A 61 -5.19 2.14 8.16
CA GLY A 61 -6.05 0.99 7.84
C GLY A 61 -6.17 0.69 6.35
N CYS A 62 -5.13 0.98 5.57
CA CYS A 62 -5.04 0.70 4.14
C CYS A 62 -5.17 -0.82 3.89
N PRO A 63 -6.14 -1.28 3.08
CA PRO A 63 -6.33 -2.71 2.80
C PRO A 63 -5.33 -3.23 1.78
N GLN A 64 -4.94 -4.49 1.95
CA GLN A 64 -4.08 -5.20 0.99
C GLN A 64 -4.88 -5.60 -0.24
N ASP A 65 -4.26 -5.48 -1.41
CA ASP A 65 -4.76 -6.03 -2.67
C ASP A 65 -3.56 -6.39 -3.57
N GLU A 66 -3.12 -7.65 -3.46
CA GLU A 66 -2.00 -8.17 -4.26
C GLU A 66 -2.37 -8.40 -5.73
N GLU A 67 -3.66 -8.64 -6.01
CA GLU A 67 -4.13 -9.14 -7.31
C GLU A 67 -4.54 -7.99 -8.24
N ALA A 68 -5.54 -7.21 -7.85
CA ALA A 68 -6.07 -6.13 -8.69
C ALA A 68 -5.31 -4.82 -8.50
N GLN A 69 -4.62 -4.65 -7.36
CA GLN A 69 -3.87 -3.46 -6.98
C GLN A 69 -4.68 -2.17 -7.16
N LEU A 70 -5.93 -2.18 -6.69
CA LEU A 70 -6.86 -1.05 -6.85
C LEU A 70 -6.33 0.21 -6.17
N GLY A 71 -6.76 1.38 -6.66
CA GLY A 71 -6.44 2.66 -6.02
C GLY A 71 -6.87 2.68 -4.54
N GLY A 72 -5.97 3.12 -3.66
CA GLY A 72 -6.19 3.16 -2.22
C GLY A 72 -5.73 1.91 -1.45
N THR A 73 -5.16 0.92 -2.14
CA THR A 73 -4.69 -0.35 -1.56
C THR A 73 -3.16 -0.38 -1.45
N TRP A 74 -2.66 -1.39 -0.72
CA TRP A 74 -1.23 -1.70 -0.66
C TRP A 74 -0.93 -3.13 -1.15
N HIS A 75 0.30 -3.34 -1.63
CA HIS A 75 0.80 -4.65 -2.01
C HIS A 75 2.31 -4.75 -1.80
N TRP A 76 2.82 -5.98 -1.76
CA TRP A 76 4.25 -6.24 -1.72
C TRP A 76 4.95 -5.78 -3.00
N PRO A 77 6.15 -5.17 -2.93
CA PRO A 77 6.95 -4.91 -4.12
C PRO A 77 7.20 -6.22 -4.88
N LYS A 78 6.97 -6.23 -6.20
CA LYS A 78 7.28 -7.40 -7.02
C LYS A 78 8.79 -7.61 -7.01
N HIS A 79 9.21 -8.85 -6.76
CA HIS A 79 10.59 -9.24 -7.06
C HIS A 79 10.80 -9.08 -8.57
N ILE A 80 11.79 -8.26 -8.95
CA ILE A 80 12.28 -8.25 -10.32
C ILE A 80 13.32 -9.37 -10.35
N GLU A 81 13.01 -10.47 -11.03
CA GLU A 81 14.06 -11.43 -11.40
C GLU A 81 14.88 -10.76 -12.51
N GLU A 82 16.12 -10.39 -12.20
CA GLU A 82 17.07 -9.93 -13.22
C GLU A 82 17.48 -11.16 -14.05
N HIS A 83 17.22 -11.11 -15.37
CA HIS A 83 17.68 -12.10 -16.35
C HIS A 83 19.12 -11.82 -16.77
#